data_AF-A0A3C0GJ32-F1
#
_entry.id   AF-A0A3C0GJ32-F1
#
_cell.length_a   1.000
_cell.length_b   1.000
_cell.length_c   1.000
_cell.angle_alpha   90.00
_cell.angle_beta   90.00
_cell.angle_gamma   90.00
#
_symmetry.space_group_name_H-M   'P 1'
#
loop_
_entity.id
_entity.type
_entity.pdbx_description
1 polymer ?
#
loop_
_entity_poly.entity_id
_entity_poly.type
_entity_poly.pdbx_seq_one_letter_code
_entity_poly.pdbx_strand_id
1 'polypeptide(L)' 'MEKIIITCTRNGKTKPAEVLIQNDKYCKVVIEGTQITIEMFREKLNMPYIGHTAGLQFEWQPKI' A
#
# COMPACT_ATOMS: atom_id res chain seq x y z
N MET A 1 -13.14 6.78 -4.97
CA MET A 1 -11.86 6.06 -4.91
C MET A 1 -11.80 5.31 -3.59
N GLU A 2 -11.30 4.09 -3.59
CA GLU A 2 -11.21 3.26 -2.37
C GLU A 2 -10.11 3.80 -1.45
N LYS A 3 -10.40 3.88 -0.14
CA LYS A 3 -9.44 4.29 0.89
C LYS A 3 -8.98 3.06 1.66
N ILE A 4 -7.66 2.95 1.80
CA ILE A 4 -7.01 1.87 2.53
C ILE A 4 -6.09 2.43 3.61
N ILE A 5 -5.71 1.56 4.55
CA ILE A 5 -4.69 1.85 5.55
C ILE A 5 -3.46 1.04 5.21
N ILE A 6 -2.35 1.72 4.88
CA ILE A 6 -1.05 1.09 4.71
C ILE A 6 -0.28 1.14 6.03
N THR A 7 0.49 0.10 6.32
CA THR A 7 1.30 -0.02 7.54
C THR A 7 2.78 0.04 7.20
N CYS A 8 3.55 0.91 7.86
CA CYS A 8 5.00 0.91 7.73
C CYS A 8 5.59 -0.23 8.56
N THR A 9 6.29 -1.17 7.91
CA THR A 9 6.83 -2.36 8.59
C THR A 9 7.97 -2.04 9.55
N ARG A 10 8.65 -0.89 9.37
CA ARG A 10 9.75 -0.47 10.24
C ARG A 10 9.29 -0.04 11.64
N ASN A 11 8.12 0.57 11.77
CA ASN A 11 7.67 1.19 13.02
C ASN A 11 6.21 0.90 13.39
N GLY A 12 5.50 0.10 12.60
CA GLY A 12 4.10 -0.26 12.82
C GLY A 12 3.10 0.88 12.66
N LYS A 13 3.54 2.09 12.27
CA LYS A 13 2.65 3.23 12.09
C LYS A 13 1.85 3.08 10.81
N THR A 14 0.61 3.54 10.86
CA THR A 14 -0.32 3.48 9.74
C THR A 14 -0.52 4.86 9.11
N LYS A 15 -0.86 4.85 7.82
CA LYS A 15 -1.28 6.04 7.08
C LYS A 15 -2.45 5.71 6.17
N PRO A 16 -3.44 6.62 6.05
CA PRO A 16 -4.48 6.47 5.04
C PRO A 16 -3.90 6.75 3.65
N ALA A 17 -4.36 5.98 2.68
CA ALA A 17 -3.99 6.12 1.28
C ALA A 17 -5.19 5.84 0.38
N GLU A 18 -5.21 6.47 -0.78
CA GLU A 18 -6.23 6.26 -1.81
C GLU A 18 -5.70 5.33 -2.89
N VAL A 19 -6.50 4.33 -3.27
CA VAL A 19 -6.16 3.40 -4.34
C VAL A 19 -6.39 4.08 -5.69
N LEU A 20 -5.32 4.16 -6.47
CA LEU A 20 -5.35 4.68 -7.84
C LEU A 20 -5.56 3.55 -8.86
N ILE A 21 -4.86 2.44 -8.65
CA ILE A 21 -4.91 1.25 -9.51
C ILE A 21 -4.80 0.02 -8.61
N GLN A 22 -5.60 -1.01 -8.86
CA GLN A 22 -5.46 -2.29 -8.19
C GLN A 22 -5.81 -3.43 -9.13
N ASN A 23 -4.96 -4.46 -9.12
CA ASN A 23 -5.22 -5.77 -9.70
C ASN A 23 -4.69 -6.86 -8.76
N ASP A 24 -4.79 -8.11 -9.19
CA ASP A 24 -4.41 -9.28 -8.38
C ASP A 24 -2.99 -9.26 -7.80
N LYS A 25 -2.02 -8.59 -8.40
CA LYS A 25 -0.61 -8.61 -7.94
C LYS A 25 0.06 -7.25 -7.83
N TYR A 26 -0.61 -6.20 -8.30
CA TYR A 26 -0.15 -4.83 -8.26
C TYR A 26 -1.20 -3.89 -7.68
N CYS A 27 -0.78 -2.99 -6.82
CA CYS A 27 -1.58 -1.91 -6.27
C CYS A 27 -0.77 -0.63 -6.29
N LYS A 28 -1.35 0.45 -6.80
CA LYS A 28 -0.78 1.79 -6.74
C LYS A 28 -1.65 2.66 -5.87
N VAL A 29 -1.04 3.30 -4.89
CA VAL A 29 -1.73 4.15 -3.93
C VAL A 29 -1.09 5.52 -3.84
N VAL A 30 -1.85 6.52 -3.40
CA VAL A 30 -1.35 7.84 -3.03
C VAL A 30 -1.61 8.07 -1.54
N ILE A 31 -0.59 8.53 -0.80
CA ILE A 31 -0.76 8.84 0.63
C ILE A 31 -1.66 10.08 0.74
N GLU A 32 -2.73 9.96 1.52
CA GLU A 32 -3.73 11.03 1.67
C GLU A 32 -3.08 12.34 2.14
N GLY A 33 -3.44 13.45 1.50
CA GLY A 33 -2.86 14.76 1.77
C GLY A 33 -1.46 14.99 1.18
N THR A 34 -0.97 14.09 0.31
CA THR A 34 0.33 14.24 -0.36
C THR A 34 0.23 13.90 -1.85
N GLN A 35 1.30 14.20 -2.61
CA GLN A 35 1.47 13.72 -4.00
C GLN A 35 2.32 12.43 -4.08
N ILE A 36 2.67 11.84 -2.93
CA ILE A 36 3.54 10.67 -2.87
C ILE A 36 2.72 9.45 -3.25
N THR A 37 3.13 8.81 -4.34
CA THR A 37 2.58 7.52 -4.75
C THR A 37 3.48 6.38 -4.30
N ILE A 38 2.87 5.23 -4.00
CA ILE A 38 3.57 3.99 -3.67
C ILE A 38 3.05 2.91 -4.61
N GLU A 39 3.97 2.28 -5.32
CA GLU A 39 3.71 1.05 -6.07
C GLU A 39 3.98 -0.14 -5.17
N MET A 40 2.98 -1.00 -5.03
CA MET A 40 2.97 -2.13 -4.12
C MET A 40 2.70 -3.42 -4.89
N PHE A 41 3.44 -4.48 -4.58
CA PHE A 41 3.38 -5.76 -5.29
C PHE A 41 3.17 -6.91 -4.32
N ARG A 42 2.54 -7.99 -4.78
CA ARG A 42 2.45 -9.25 -4.03
C ARG A 42 2.68 -10.46 -4.94
N GLU A 43 3.28 -11.51 -4.38
CA GLU A 43 3.55 -12.73 -5.14
C GLU A 43 2.33 -13.67 -5.22
N LYS A 44 1.58 -13.78 -4.12
CA LYS A 44 0.41 -14.64 -3.98
C LYS A 44 -0.79 -13.84 -3.50
N LEU A 45 -2.00 -14.29 -3.87
CA LEU A 45 -3.26 -13.58 -3.55
C LEU A 45 -3.57 -13.52 -2.05
N ASN A 46 -3.00 -14.43 -1.26
CA ASN A 46 -3.14 -14.48 0.19
C ASN A 46 -2.03 -13.73 0.94
N MET A 47 -1.18 -12.99 0.24
CA MET A 47 -0.10 -12.19 0.84
C MET A 47 -0.39 -10.69 0.71
N PRO A 48 0.21 -9.87 1.59
CA PRO A 48 0.05 -8.44 1.53
C PRO A 48 0.75 -7.89 0.30
N TYR A 49 0.23 -6.80 -0.24
CA TYR A 49 1.00 -5.95 -1.14
C TYR A 49 2.11 -5.28 -0.34
N ILE A 50 3.31 -5.24 -0.91
CA ILE A 50 4.50 -4.62 -0.32
C ILE A 50 5.01 -3.56 -1.28
N GLY A 51 5.20 -2.35 -0.78
CA GLY A 51 5.78 -1.23 -1.55
C GLY A 51 6.89 -0.54 -0.79
N HIS A 52 7.77 0.12 -1.54
CA HIS A 52 8.90 0.85 -0.99
C HIS A 52 8.90 2.29 -1.47
N THR A 53 9.09 3.24 -0.56
CA THR A 53 9.29 4.66 -0.91
C THR A 53 10.10 5.36 0.17
N ALA A 54 10.94 6.32 -0.22
CA ALA A 54 11.77 7.11 0.70
C ALA A 54 12.56 6.26 1.74
N GLY A 55 13.04 5.08 1.34
CA GLY A 55 13.78 4.17 2.24
C GLY A 55 12.92 3.45 3.29
N LEU A 56 11.59 3.49 3.16
CA LEU A 56 10.64 2.79 4.03
C LEU A 56 9.90 1.72 3.23
N GLN A 57 9.49 0.66 3.92
CA GLN A 57 8.62 -0.39 3.40
C GLN A 57 7.22 -0.24 4.01
N PHE A 58 6.21 -0.42 3.17
CA PHE A 58 4.80 -0.37 3.53
C PHE A 58 4.10 -1.63 3.06
N GLU A 59 3.11 -2.08 3.84
CA GLU A 59 2.30 -3.24 3.52
C GLU A 59 0.80 -2.96 3.62
N TRP A 60 0.02 -3.69 2.83
CA TRP A 60 -1.43 -3.72 2.92
C TRP A 60 -1.99 -5.08 2.52
N GLN A 61 -2.85 -5.64 3.37
CA GLN A 61 -3.61 -6.86 3.10
C GLN A 61 -5.07 -6.47 2.83
N PRO A 62 -5.62 -6.76 1.63
CA PRO A 62 -7.05 -6.60 1.38
C PRO A 62 -7.85 -7.50 2.32
N LYS A 63 -8.93 -6.97 2.91
CA LYS A 63 -9.90 -7.80 3.63
C LYS A 63 -10.71 -8.60 2.62
N ILE A 64 -10.76 -9.92 2.81
CA ILE A 64 -11.59 -10.84 2.03
C ILE A 64 -13.04 -10.68 2.48
#